data_AF-A0A847RR29-F1
#
_entry.id   AF-A0A847RR29-F1
#
_cell.length_a   1.000
_cell.length_b   1.000
_cell.length_c   1.000
_cell.angle_alpha   90.00
_cell.angle_beta   90.00
_cell.angle_gamma   90.00
#
_symmetry.space_group_name_H-M   'P 1'
#
loop_
_entity.id
_entity.type
_entity.pdbx_description
1 polymer ?
#
loop_
_entity_poly.entity_id
_entity_poly.type
_entity_poly.pdbx_seq_one_letter_code
_entity_poly.pdbx_strand_id
1 'polypeptide(L)'
;MSNKETKELFDLMDQVPNARRVAREYRRLMREGKIDPTKDVTDAGAGWLAVEDELMQEDEAKSYSYTIPGICVSIILAGLCWSGWWQRRHEKEVIRQLAVNERAAAVFRDPLTMQLQGAKRKNGIYTFQDASLNDIRKMIGKRFAISVVFDDPEMLHRRFTGCMDPCQSLDAFMNVVKYSSAVDYYYQGSTLHIRSLQ
;
A
#
# COMPACT_ATOMS: atom_id res chain seq x y z
N MET A 1 60.87 -26.55 -16.98
CA MET A 1 60.51 -25.23 -16.43
C MET A 1 61.30 -25.04 -15.15
N SER A 2 62.06 -23.95 -15.02
CA SER A 2 62.81 -23.66 -13.78
C SER A 2 61.82 -23.33 -12.65
N ASN A 3 62.12 -23.70 -11.39
CA ASN A 3 61.34 -23.28 -10.21
C ASN A 3 61.04 -21.77 -10.19
N LYS A 4 61.86 -20.98 -10.90
CA LYS A 4 61.67 -19.55 -11.10
C LYS A 4 60.46 -19.20 -11.99
N GLU A 5 60.30 -19.87 -13.12
CA GLU A 5 59.24 -19.58 -14.10
C GLU A 5 57.86 -19.95 -13.56
N THR A 6 57.77 -21.07 -12.83
CA THR A 6 56.54 -21.49 -12.14
C THR A 6 56.13 -20.48 -11.06
N LYS A 7 57.11 -19.93 -10.34
CA LYS A 7 56.88 -18.90 -9.32
C LYS A 7 56.40 -17.58 -9.95
N GLU A 8 57.02 -17.14 -11.05
CA GLU A 8 56.62 -15.94 -11.78
C GLU A 8 55.18 -16.03 -12.32
N LEU A 9 54.77 -17.20 -12.82
CA LEU A 9 53.39 -17.43 -13.26
C LEU A 9 52.41 -17.31 -12.09
N PHE A 10 52.73 -17.91 -10.93
CA PHE A 10 51.89 -17.80 -9.74
C PHE A 10 51.79 -16.37 -9.21
N ASP A 11 52.88 -15.61 -9.25
CA ASP A 11 52.92 -14.21 -8.82
C ASP A 11 52.09 -13.31 -9.76
N LEU A 12 52.07 -13.60 -11.06
CA LEU A 12 51.19 -12.93 -12.02
C LEU A 12 49.71 -13.25 -11.77
N MET A 13 49.40 -14.49 -11.44
CA MET A 13 48.03 -14.94 -11.20
C MET A 13 47.42 -14.42 -9.90
N ASP A 14 48.25 -14.24 -8.87
CA ASP A 14 47.82 -13.61 -7.62
C ASP A 14 47.48 -12.12 -7.81
N GLN A 15 47.81 -11.51 -8.94
CA GLN A 15 47.42 -10.12 -9.27
C GLN A 15 46.06 -10.04 -9.98
N VAL A 16 45.56 -11.13 -10.58
CA VAL A 16 44.28 -11.14 -11.31
C VAL A 16 43.15 -11.63 -10.37
N PRO A 17 42.13 -10.80 -10.06
CA PRO A 17 41.10 -11.14 -9.06
C PRO A 17 40.38 -12.47 -9.32
N ASN A 18 40.08 -12.78 -10.59
CA ASN A 18 39.38 -14.02 -10.97
C ASN A 18 40.31 -15.25 -10.95
N ALA A 19 41.62 -15.06 -11.15
CA ALA A 19 42.57 -16.17 -11.28
C ALA A 19 43.14 -16.66 -9.93
N ARG A 20 42.99 -15.85 -8.87
CA ARG A 20 43.39 -16.18 -7.50
C ARG A 20 42.76 -17.45 -6.94
N ARG A 21 41.50 -17.75 -7.29
CA ARG A 21 40.83 -18.97 -6.81
C ARG A 21 41.47 -20.20 -7.46
N VAL A 22 41.66 -20.17 -8.77
CA VAL A 22 42.27 -21.26 -9.54
C VAL A 22 43.72 -21.49 -9.13
N ALA A 23 44.51 -20.43 -8.95
CA ALA A 23 45.90 -20.53 -8.48
C ALA A 23 46.02 -21.21 -7.10
N ARG A 24 45.07 -20.94 -6.18
CA ARG A 24 45.05 -21.58 -4.86
C ARG A 24 44.74 -23.08 -4.95
N GLU A 25 43.76 -23.46 -5.77
CA GLU A 25 43.39 -24.87 -5.95
C GLU A 25 44.48 -25.65 -6.67
N TYR A 26 45.11 -25.07 -7.68
CA TYR A 26 46.25 -25.69 -8.35
C TYR A 26 47.42 -25.95 -7.38
N ARG A 27 47.72 -24.99 -6.49
CA ARG A 27 48.70 -25.20 -5.39
C ARG A 27 48.25 -26.26 -4.37
N ARG A 28 46.95 -26.46 -4.19
CA ARG A 28 46.40 -27.51 -3.30
C ARG A 28 46.64 -28.88 -3.93
N LEU A 29 46.25 -29.06 -5.19
CA LEU A 29 46.38 -30.31 -5.94
C LEU A 29 47.85 -30.75 -6.12
N MET A 30 48.77 -29.80 -6.34
CA MET A 30 50.21 -30.09 -6.34
C MET A 30 50.71 -30.56 -4.97
N ARG A 31 50.23 -29.98 -3.87
CA ARG A 31 50.60 -30.41 -2.50
C ARG A 31 50.03 -31.78 -2.15
N GLU A 32 48.86 -32.11 -2.68
CA GLU A 32 48.21 -33.42 -2.53
C GLU A 32 48.84 -34.50 -3.43
N GLY A 33 49.78 -34.14 -4.32
CA GLY A 33 50.43 -35.06 -5.24
C GLY A 33 49.51 -35.56 -6.36
N LYS A 34 48.39 -34.88 -6.62
CA LYS A 34 47.42 -35.24 -7.66
C LYS A 34 47.82 -34.74 -9.05
N ILE A 35 48.72 -33.76 -9.12
CA ILE A 35 49.29 -33.22 -10.35
C ILE A 35 50.79 -33.44 -10.28
N ASP A 36 51.37 -34.09 -11.30
CA ASP A 36 52.80 -34.35 -11.35
C ASP A 36 53.50 -33.20 -12.11
N PRO A 37 54.24 -32.33 -11.40
CA PRO A 37 54.89 -31.16 -11.99
C PRO A 37 56.02 -31.54 -12.97
N THR A 38 56.37 -32.81 -13.10
CA THR A 38 57.37 -33.27 -14.07
C THR A 38 56.76 -33.85 -15.34
N LYS A 39 55.52 -34.34 -15.26
CA LYS A 39 54.83 -35.03 -16.36
C LYS A 39 53.81 -34.13 -17.07
N ASP A 40 53.19 -33.21 -16.33
CA ASP A 40 52.11 -32.36 -16.82
C ASP A 40 52.61 -31.00 -17.37
N VAL A 41 53.93 -30.77 -17.40
CA VAL A 41 54.53 -29.49 -17.82
C VAL A 41 54.70 -29.34 -19.33
N THR A 42 54.65 -30.43 -20.10
CA THR A 42 54.63 -30.34 -21.57
C THR A 42 53.35 -29.73 -22.13
N ASP A 43 52.26 -29.75 -21.35
CA ASP A 43 51.03 -29.04 -21.67
C ASP A 43 50.46 -28.43 -20.39
N ALA A 44 51.08 -27.33 -19.94
CA ALA A 44 50.60 -26.60 -18.77
C ALA A 44 49.11 -26.27 -18.90
N GLY A 45 48.61 -25.99 -20.11
CA GLY A 45 47.21 -25.70 -20.39
C GLY A 45 46.24 -26.83 -20.02
N ALA A 46 46.65 -28.09 -20.20
CA ALA A 46 45.81 -29.25 -19.85
C ALA A 46 45.60 -29.37 -18.34
N GLY A 47 46.64 -29.13 -17.54
CA GLY A 47 46.52 -29.10 -16.08
C GLY A 47 45.62 -27.96 -15.59
N TRP A 48 45.64 -26.83 -16.28
CA TRP A 48 44.76 -25.69 -16.00
C TRP A 48 43.29 -26.01 -16.26
N LEU A 49 42.99 -26.61 -17.41
CA LEU A 49 41.63 -26.99 -17.78
C LEU A 49 41.01 -27.98 -16.80
N ALA A 50 41.80 -28.92 -16.26
CA ALA A 50 41.31 -29.87 -15.26
C ALA A 50 40.88 -29.17 -13.95
N VAL A 51 41.62 -28.15 -13.50
CA VAL A 51 41.27 -27.38 -12.29
C VAL A 51 40.08 -26.47 -12.53
N GLU A 52 39.96 -25.88 -13.72
CA GLU A 52 38.81 -25.07 -14.10
C GLU A 52 37.52 -25.91 -14.17
N ASP A 53 37.58 -27.10 -14.77
CA ASP A 53 36.43 -28.02 -14.86
C ASP A 53 35.96 -28.50 -13.48
N GLU A 54 36.89 -28.80 -12.57
CA GLU A 54 36.57 -29.17 -11.17
C GLU A 54 35.93 -27.99 -10.41
N LEU A 55 36.42 -26.77 -10.60
CA LEU A 55 35.84 -25.57 -9.99
C LEU A 55 34.45 -25.23 -10.54
N MET A 56 34.22 -25.45 -11.83
CA MET A 56 32.92 -25.24 -12.47
C MET A 56 31.88 -26.26 -11.97
N GLN A 57 32.27 -27.52 -11.77
CA GLN A 57 31.40 -28.52 -11.15
C GLN A 57 31.02 -28.16 -9.70
N GLU A 58 31.95 -27.63 -8.90
CA GLU A 58 31.64 -27.19 -7.53
C GLU A 58 30.66 -26.00 -7.48
N ASP A 59 30.74 -25.08 -8.44
CA ASP A 59 29.85 -23.93 -8.50
C ASP A 59 28.47 -24.29 -9.08
N GLU A 60 28.38 -25.26 -10.01
CA GLU A 60 27.09 -25.85 -10.43
C GLU A 60 26.41 -26.67 -9.32
N ALA A 61 27.19 -27.28 -8.42
CA ALA A 61 26.68 -28.06 -7.30
C ALA A 61 26.08 -27.20 -6.16
N LYS A 62 26.28 -25.87 -6.17
CA LYS A 62 25.55 -24.95 -5.28
C LYS A 62 24.11 -24.80 -5.77
N SER A 63 23.30 -25.80 -5.44
CA SER A 63 21.85 -25.82 -5.59
C SER A 63 21.26 -24.46 -5.24
N TYR A 64 20.73 -23.77 -6.25
CA TYR A 64 20.01 -22.51 -6.08
C TYR A 64 18.88 -22.76 -5.10
N SER A 65 18.97 -22.21 -3.88
CA SER A 65 18.00 -22.51 -2.83
C SER A 65 16.65 -21.92 -3.22
N TYR A 66 15.72 -22.77 -3.70
CA TYR A 66 14.35 -22.39 -4.08
C TYR A 66 13.52 -21.81 -2.93
N THR A 67 14.05 -21.81 -1.70
CA THR A 67 13.44 -21.23 -0.50
C THR A 67 13.20 -19.73 -0.64
N ILE A 68 14.19 -18.97 -1.13
CA ILE A 68 14.11 -17.50 -1.25
C ILE A 68 13.05 -17.07 -2.27
N PRO A 69 13.05 -17.56 -3.53
CA PRO A 69 12.00 -17.19 -4.49
C PRO A 69 10.61 -17.67 -4.05
N GLY A 70 10.50 -18.81 -3.36
CA GLY A 70 9.24 -19.31 -2.81
C GLY A 70 8.63 -18.36 -1.77
N ILE A 71 9.44 -17.81 -0.87
CA ILE A 71 8.99 -16.83 0.14
C ILE A 71 8.48 -15.55 -0.55
N CYS A 72 9.20 -15.03 -1.54
CA CYS A 72 8.78 -13.82 -2.26
C CYS A 72 7.41 -14.00 -2.94
N VAL A 73 7.17 -15.13 -3.61
CA VAL A 73 5.89 -15.41 -4.26
C VAL A 73 4.75 -15.50 -3.24
N SER A 74 4.99 -16.10 -2.07
CA SER A 74 3.98 -16.22 -1.02
C SER A 74 3.54 -14.86 -0.44
N ILE A 75 4.47 -13.92 -0.27
CA ILE A 75 4.19 -12.57 0.21
C ILE A 75 3.33 -11.79 -0.80
N ILE A 76 3.66 -11.89 -2.10
CA ILE A 76 2.90 -11.24 -3.16
C ILE A 76 1.45 -11.76 -3.19
N LEU A 77 1.27 -13.08 -3.12
CA LEU A 77 -0.07 -13.69 -3.09
C LEU A 77 -0.86 -13.26 -1.87
N ALA A 78 -0.24 -13.22 -0.68
CA ALA A 78 -0.90 -12.76 0.54
C ALA A 78 -1.35 -11.29 0.43
N GLY A 79 -0.51 -10.42 -0.14
CA GLY A 79 -0.84 -9.01 -0.38
C GLY A 79 -2.04 -8.82 -1.32
N LEU A 80 -2.09 -9.61 -2.41
CA LEU A 80 -3.22 -9.58 -3.35
C LEU A 80 -4.53 -10.09 -2.71
N CYS A 81 -4.46 -11.12 -1.87
CA CYS A 81 -5.64 -11.59 -1.13
C CYS A 81 -6.11 -10.54 -0.10
N TRP A 82 -5.18 -9.88 0.59
CA TRP A 82 -5.51 -8.87 1.59
C TRP A 82 -6.18 -7.64 0.96
N SER A 83 -5.67 -7.16 -0.18
CA SER A 83 -6.26 -6.02 -0.88
C SER A 83 -7.67 -6.33 -1.40
N GLY A 84 -7.89 -7.53 -1.95
CA GLY A 84 -9.21 -7.98 -2.38
C GLY A 84 -10.22 -8.10 -1.23
N TRP A 85 -9.78 -8.61 -0.08
CA TRP A 85 -10.63 -8.66 1.13
C TRP A 85 -10.97 -7.27 1.66
N TRP A 86 -10.00 -6.35 1.67
CA TRP A 86 -10.19 -4.96 2.09
C TRP A 86 -11.17 -4.23 1.17
N GLN A 87 -11.02 -4.35 -0.15
CA GLN A 87 -11.91 -3.75 -1.14
C GLN A 87 -13.35 -4.25 -0.98
N ARG A 88 -13.52 -5.56 -0.81
CA ARG A 88 -14.84 -6.19 -0.62
C ARG A 88 -15.52 -5.77 0.69
N ARG A 89 -14.74 -5.43 1.72
CA ARG A 89 -15.27 -4.90 2.98
C ARG A 89 -15.80 -3.47 2.79
N HIS A 90 -15.09 -2.63 2.05
CA HIS A 90 -15.54 -1.27 1.74
C HIS A 90 -16.81 -1.25 0.88
N GLU A 91 -16.92 -2.14 -0.11
CA GLU A 91 -18.13 -2.25 -0.93
C GLU A 91 -19.38 -2.57 -0.08
N LYS A 92 -19.27 -3.46 0.91
CA LYS A 92 -20.40 -3.79 1.78
C LYS A 92 -20.87 -2.61 2.62
N GLU A 93 -19.95 -1.78 3.10
CA GLU A 93 -20.31 -0.59 3.88
C GLU A 93 -20.98 0.46 2.99
N VAL A 94 -20.46 0.67 1.77
CA VAL A 94 -21.06 1.59 0.79
C VAL A 94 -22.46 1.11 0.35
N ILE A 95 -22.64 -0.18 0.06
CA ILE A 95 -23.94 -0.75 -0.31
C ILE A 95 -24.92 -0.62 0.86
N ARG A 96 -24.47 -0.83 2.10
CA ARG A 96 -25.30 -0.64 3.29
C ARG A 96 -25.73 0.81 3.43
N GLN A 97 -24.84 1.76 3.22
CA GLN A 97 -25.17 3.18 3.23
C GLN A 97 -26.11 3.55 2.08
N LEU A 98 -25.90 3.04 0.86
CA LEU A 98 -26.80 3.28 -0.27
C LEU A 98 -28.20 2.72 -0.02
N ALA A 99 -28.31 1.51 0.56
CA ALA A 99 -29.60 0.91 0.91
C ALA A 99 -30.33 1.70 2.01
N VAL A 100 -29.59 2.25 2.99
CA VAL A 100 -30.15 3.16 4.00
C VAL A 100 -30.60 4.47 3.33
N ASN A 101 -29.82 5.00 2.38
CA ASN A 101 -30.14 6.23 1.67
C ASN A 101 -31.36 6.07 0.73
N GLU A 102 -31.50 4.92 0.06
CA GLU A 102 -32.69 4.60 -0.76
C GLU A 102 -33.95 4.48 0.11
N ARG A 103 -33.85 3.83 1.28
CA ARG A 103 -34.98 3.75 2.21
C ARG A 103 -35.35 5.13 2.77
N ALA A 104 -34.36 5.95 3.10
CA ALA A 104 -34.60 7.34 3.51
C ALA A 104 -35.24 8.15 2.37
N ALA A 105 -34.74 8.02 1.14
CA ALA A 105 -35.31 8.68 -0.03
C ALA A 105 -36.75 8.22 -0.34
N ALA A 106 -37.07 6.94 -0.11
CA ALA A 106 -38.42 6.41 -0.27
C ALA A 106 -39.40 6.96 0.79
N VAL A 107 -38.97 7.09 2.05
CA VAL A 107 -39.77 7.70 3.13
C VAL A 107 -40.00 9.20 2.90
N PHE A 108 -39.09 9.88 2.20
CA PHE A 108 -39.18 11.31 1.88
C PHE A 108 -39.92 11.63 0.57
N ARG A 109 -40.55 10.64 -0.06
CA ARG A 109 -41.38 10.85 -1.26
C ARG A 109 -42.74 11.46 -0.92
N ASP A 110 -43.11 11.55 0.37
CA ASP A 110 -44.33 12.22 0.81
C ASP A 110 -44.20 13.76 0.73
N PRO A 111 -45.17 14.50 0.16
CA PRO A 111 -45.00 15.90 -0.23
C PRO A 111 -45.07 16.92 0.92
N LEU A 112 -44.94 16.51 2.18
CA LEU A 112 -45.00 17.43 3.31
C LEU A 112 -43.74 18.31 3.32
N THR A 113 -43.89 19.44 2.64
CA THR A 113 -42.99 20.58 2.50
C THR A 113 -42.27 20.84 3.81
N MET A 114 -41.01 20.38 3.87
CA MET A 114 -40.11 20.74 4.95
C MET A 114 -39.75 22.22 4.76
N GLN A 115 -40.59 23.11 5.28
CA GLN A 115 -40.26 24.53 5.41
C GLN A 115 -39.20 24.68 6.51
N LEU A 116 -37.94 24.45 6.16
CA LEU A 116 -36.81 24.96 6.94
C LEU A 116 -36.65 26.43 6.57
N GLN A 117 -36.63 27.32 7.57
CA GLN A 117 -36.36 28.74 7.34
C GLN A 117 -34.97 28.87 6.68
N GLY A 118 -34.94 29.25 5.40
CA GLY A 118 -33.70 29.39 4.62
C GLY A 118 -33.34 28.22 3.70
N ALA A 119 -34.10 27.12 3.68
CA ALA A 119 -33.90 26.03 2.70
C ALA A 119 -35.03 26.01 1.66
N LYS A 120 -34.65 26.07 0.38
CA LYS A 120 -35.55 25.89 -0.77
C LYS A 120 -35.26 24.55 -1.42
N ARG A 121 -36.29 23.74 -1.69
CA ARG A 121 -36.14 22.49 -2.45
C ARG A 121 -36.55 22.73 -3.90
N LYS A 122 -35.65 22.50 -4.85
CA LYS A 122 -35.95 22.57 -6.29
C LYS A 122 -35.38 21.33 -6.98
N ASN A 123 -36.23 20.59 -7.70
CA ASN A 123 -35.86 19.36 -8.42
C ASN A 123 -35.15 18.32 -7.53
N GLY A 124 -35.60 18.17 -6.28
CA GLY A 124 -34.97 17.26 -5.31
C GLY A 124 -33.79 17.87 -4.56
N ILE A 125 -33.07 18.83 -5.13
CA ILE A 125 -31.91 19.47 -4.51
C ILE A 125 -32.36 20.44 -3.42
N TYR A 126 -31.74 20.35 -2.24
CA TYR A 126 -31.91 21.31 -1.15
C TYR A 126 -30.91 22.44 -1.33
N THR A 127 -31.38 23.68 -1.44
CA THR A 127 -30.55 24.88 -1.50
C THR A 127 -30.74 25.68 -0.23
N PHE A 128 -29.65 25.90 0.49
CA PHE A 128 -29.60 26.67 1.72
C PHE A 128 -29.04 28.05 1.39
N GLN A 129 -29.80 29.09 1.72
CA GLN A 129 -29.36 30.48 1.60
C GLN A 129 -29.45 31.09 2.99
N ASP A 130 -28.30 31.38 3.59
CA ASP A 130 -28.21 31.93 4.94
C ASP A 130 -28.95 31.10 6.00
N ALA A 131 -28.96 29.78 5.84
CA ALA A 131 -29.63 28.86 6.75
C ALA A 131 -28.81 28.73 8.04
N SER A 132 -29.50 28.64 9.19
CA SER A 132 -28.78 28.39 10.46
C SER A 132 -28.25 26.96 10.50
N LEU A 133 -27.11 26.74 11.15
CA LEU A 133 -26.62 25.38 11.39
C LEU A 133 -27.63 24.55 12.19
N ASN A 134 -28.47 25.18 13.03
CA ASN A 134 -29.57 24.49 13.70
C ASN A 134 -30.62 23.92 12.73
N ASP A 135 -30.90 24.60 11.61
CA ASP A 135 -31.81 24.09 10.58
C ASP A 135 -31.18 22.92 9.83
N ILE A 136 -29.87 23.01 9.57
CA ILE A 136 -29.09 21.90 8.99
C ILE A 136 -29.10 20.70 9.93
N ARG A 137 -28.91 20.90 11.24
CA ARG A 137 -28.99 19.85 12.26
C ARG A 137 -30.31 19.10 12.17
N LYS A 138 -31.44 19.82 12.15
CA LYS A 138 -32.77 19.22 12.04
C LYS A 138 -32.94 18.44 10.74
N MET A 139 -32.43 18.98 9.63
CA MET A 139 -32.47 18.31 8.34
C MET A 139 -31.63 17.03 8.35
N ILE A 140 -30.39 17.05 8.86
CA ILE A 140 -29.52 15.88 8.95
C ILE A 140 -30.17 14.81 9.81
N GLY A 141 -30.61 15.18 11.01
CA GLY A 141 -31.21 14.22 11.94
C GLY A 141 -32.45 13.54 11.37
N LYS A 142 -33.29 14.29 10.67
CA LYS A 142 -34.48 13.72 10.01
C LYS A 142 -34.12 12.87 8.79
N ARG A 143 -33.17 13.33 7.96
CA ARG A 143 -32.84 12.69 6.68
C ARG A 143 -32.06 11.39 6.87
N PHE A 144 -31.12 11.37 7.80
CA PHE A 144 -30.24 10.22 8.02
C PHE A 144 -30.60 9.40 9.26
N ALA A 145 -31.66 9.80 9.99
CA ALA A 145 -32.10 9.16 11.23
C ALA A 145 -30.97 9.02 12.28
N ILE A 146 -30.13 10.05 12.40
CA ILE A 146 -29.02 10.10 13.37
C ILE A 146 -29.22 11.23 14.39
N SER A 147 -28.60 11.08 15.56
CA SER A 147 -28.53 12.16 16.54
C SER A 147 -27.40 13.12 16.15
N VAL A 148 -27.66 14.43 16.20
CA VAL A 148 -26.66 15.46 15.89
C VAL A 148 -26.54 16.42 17.06
N VAL A 149 -25.33 16.58 17.58
CA VAL A 149 -25.00 17.40 18.75
C VAL A 149 -23.96 18.44 18.34
N PHE A 150 -24.15 19.67 18.79
CA PHE A 150 -23.13 20.72 18.69
C PHE A 150 -22.36 20.75 20.01
N ASP A 151 -21.05 20.68 19.93
CA ASP A 151 -20.20 20.75 21.13
C ASP A 151 -20.20 22.18 21.69
N ASP A 152 -20.21 23.19 20.80
CA ASP A 152 -20.32 24.60 21.17
C ASP A 152 -21.73 25.15 20.88
N PRO A 153 -22.46 25.67 21.89
CA PRO A 153 -23.82 26.18 21.68
C PRO A 153 -23.86 27.43 20.78
N GLU A 154 -22.78 28.21 20.72
CA GLU A 154 -22.69 29.40 19.87
C GLU A 154 -22.78 29.07 18.37
N MET A 155 -22.44 27.85 17.96
CA MET A 155 -22.51 27.42 16.57
C MET A 155 -23.94 27.32 16.03
N LEU A 156 -24.95 27.19 16.90
CA LEU A 156 -26.35 27.09 16.49
C LEU A 156 -26.79 28.27 15.60
N HIS A 157 -26.17 29.43 15.81
CA HIS A 157 -26.49 30.68 15.10
C HIS A 157 -25.63 30.91 13.86
N ARG A 158 -24.59 30.10 13.63
CA ARG A 158 -23.76 30.24 12.43
C ARG A 158 -24.60 29.97 11.18
N ARG A 159 -24.28 30.72 10.14
CA ARG A 159 -24.99 30.71 8.87
C ARG A 159 -24.23 29.88 7.85
N PHE A 160 -24.97 29.14 7.04
CA PHE A 160 -24.45 28.34 5.96
C PHE A 160 -25.23 28.62 4.68
N THR A 161 -24.47 28.75 3.59
CA THR A 161 -25.01 28.86 2.24
C THR A 161 -24.39 27.75 1.40
N GLY A 162 -25.23 26.95 0.76
CA GLY A 162 -24.78 25.82 -0.04
C GLY A 162 -25.93 24.99 -0.58
N CYS A 163 -25.61 23.85 -1.18
CA CYS A 163 -26.60 22.93 -1.69
C CYS A 163 -26.31 21.50 -1.22
N MET A 164 -27.36 20.69 -1.12
CA MET A 164 -27.28 19.27 -0.81
C MET A 164 -28.12 18.47 -1.79
N ASP A 165 -27.47 17.55 -2.49
CA ASP A 165 -28.11 16.62 -3.40
C ASP A 165 -28.79 15.47 -2.60
N PRO A 166 -29.99 15.00 -2.98
CA PRO A 166 -30.64 13.79 -2.44
C PRO A 166 -29.78 12.53 -2.41
N CYS A 167 -28.89 12.36 -3.39
CA CYS A 167 -28.05 11.18 -3.51
C CYS A 167 -26.72 11.32 -2.74
N GLN A 168 -26.41 12.52 -2.24
CA GLN A 168 -25.18 12.77 -1.50
C GLN A 168 -25.17 12.04 -0.15
N SER A 169 -24.04 11.41 0.20
CA SER A 169 -23.82 10.85 1.53
C SER A 169 -23.68 11.96 2.57
N LEU A 170 -23.94 11.62 3.83
CA LEU A 170 -23.78 12.57 4.93
C LEU A 170 -22.35 13.11 5.01
N ASP A 171 -21.34 12.25 4.90
CA ASP A 171 -19.93 12.66 4.96
C ASP A 171 -19.57 13.63 3.84
N ALA A 172 -20.05 13.38 2.62
CA ALA A 172 -19.82 14.29 1.50
C ALA A 172 -20.48 15.65 1.75
N PHE A 173 -21.67 15.68 2.35
CA PHE A 173 -22.33 16.93 2.72
C PHE A 173 -21.59 17.67 3.85
N MET A 174 -21.19 16.95 4.91
CA MET A 174 -20.45 17.53 6.03
C MET A 174 -19.09 18.09 5.63
N ASN A 175 -18.44 17.51 4.62
CA ASN A 175 -17.23 18.08 4.03
C ASN A 175 -17.51 19.46 3.40
N VAL A 176 -18.62 19.64 2.70
CA VAL A 176 -19.01 20.95 2.14
C VAL A 176 -19.30 21.95 3.26
N VAL A 177 -19.98 21.52 4.32
CA VAL A 177 -20.25 22.34 5.51
C VAL A 177 -18.94 22.78 6.17
N LYS A 178 -17.98 21.87 6.32
CA LYS A 178 -16.65 22.15 6.87
C LYS A 178 -15.91 23.24 6.11
N TYR A 179 -15.87 23.18 4.78
CA TYR A 179 -15.20 24.18 3.95
C TYR A 179 -15.87 25.57 3.96
N SER A 180 -17.19 25.62 4.14
CA SER A 180 -17.96 26.86 4.01
C SER A 180 -18.23 27.58 5.33
N SER A 181 -18.22 26.87 6.46
CA SER A 181 -18.64 27.43 7.76
C SER A 181 -17.59 27.30 8.88
N ALA A 182 -16.36 26.90 8.53
CA ALA A 182 -15.24 26.74 9.46
C ALA A 182 -15.63 25.90 10.69
N VAL A 183 -16.26 24.76 10.42
CA VAL A 183 -16.63 23.77 11.43
C VAL A 183 -15.95 22.45 11.11
N ASP A 184 -15.69 21.67 12.14
CA ASP A 184 -15.23 20.30 11.98
C ASP A 184 -16.29 19.35 12.54
N TYR A 185 -16.21 18.07 12.17
CA TYR A 185 -17.18 17.08 12.62
C TYR A 185 -16.51 15.74 12.90
N TYR A 186 -17.08 14.99 13.83
CA TYR A 186 -16.64 13.65 14.16
C TYR A 186 -17.83 12.80 14.63
N TYR A 187 -17.67 11.49 14.55
CA TYR A 187 -18.68 10.54 15.05
C TYR A 187 -18.26 10.00 16.40
N GLN A 188 -19.19 10.02 17.36
CA GLN A 188 -19.06 9.34 18.64
C GLN A 188 -20.18 8.31 18.76
N GLY A 189 -19.85 7.05 18.46
CA GLY A 189 -20.85 5.99 18.33
C GLY A 189 -21.80 6.26 17.17
N SER A 190 -23.09 6.44 17.46
CA SER A 190 -24.15 6.77 16.48
C SER A 190 -24.52 8.26 16.45
N THR A 191 -23.77 9.11 17.16
CA THR A 191 -24.03 10.55 17.25
C THR A 191 -23.00 11.32 16.43
N LEU A 192 -23.47 12.23 15.58
CA LEU A 192 -22.64 13.18 14.85
C LEU A 192 -22.40 14.39 15.75
N HIS A 193 -21.15 14.63 16.09
CA HIS A 193 -20.69 15.82 16.81
C HIS A 193 -20.15 16.84 15.81
N ILE A 194 -20.52 18.10 16.00
CA ILE A 194 -20.02 19.24 15.23
C ILE A 194 -19.31 20.16 16.21
N ARG A 195 -18.08 20.57 15.87
CA ARG A 195 -17.22 21.45 16.67
C ARG A 195 -16.74 22.66 15.86
N SER A 196 -16.44 23.77 16.53
CA SER A 196 -15.85 24.92 15.84
C SER A 196 -14.41 24.62 15.43
N LEU A 197 -14.04 25.01 14.21
CA LEU A 197 -12.63 25.10 13.83
C LEU A 197 -12.15 26.49 14.32
N GLN A 198 -11.54 26.53 15.51
CA GLN A 198 -10.81 27.71 15.98
C GLN A 198 -9.48 27.83 15.26
#